data_AF-A0A846VZI7-F1
#
_entry.id   AF-A0A846VZI7-F1
#
_cell.length_a   1.000
_cell.length_b   1.000
_cell.length_c   1.000
_cell.angle_alpha   90.00
_cell.angle_beta   90.00
_cell.angle_gamma   90.00
#
_symmetry.space_group_name_H-M   'P 1'
#
loop_
_entity.id
_entity.type
_entity.pdbx_description
1 polymer ?
#
loop_
_entity_poly.entity_id
_entity_poly.type
_entity_poly.pdbx_seq_one_letter_code
_entity_poly.pdbx_strand_id
1 'polypeptide(L)'
;MSTLANLVENRHLDVIGELIRDHDYLACVSDPGFRSDAYPDTAISDSDYDRWRTATEDLVGAISELQARAREVGAHLEPPLGGTLLWSLRYARRNRRLRANYDTHAAELRAEFHRVIAEYKQRTGDLTEFLEEEHRRARQRIEEEQRRREEERERERERIRSRRAAALDAATGAQWAYEITDYSNARTFWIYLSSLDAILGAEGELTVAEVQEALRAEREHHPYTQVLWGAETRRALTDRYSSEAEGWQALTGELIDPHPHDPSRPRRSGKYYGPSSTYGGDGGGGYSGCSGGGYSGGFGGGFR
;
A
#
# COMPACT_ATOMS: atom_id res chain seq x y z
N MET A 1 1.63 -12.84 10.95
CA MET A 1 2.59 -13.52 11.85
C MET A 1 2.16 -13.25 13.27
N SER A 2 1.63 -14.28 13.93
CA SER A 2 1.31 -14.23 15.35
C SER A 2 2.54 -14.67 16.13
N THR A 3 3.09 -13.76 16.93
CA THR A 3 4.19 -14.00 17.86
C THR A 3 3.68 -14.64 19.14
N LEU A 4 4.54 -15.36 19.88
CA LEU A 4 4.18 -15.96 21.18
C LEU A 4 3.63 -14.89 22.16
N ALA A 5 4.08 -13.64 22.02
CA ALA A 5 3.58 -12.48 22.76
C ALA A 5 2.09 -12.14 22.55
N ASN A 6 1.46 -12.57 21.45
CA ASN A 6 0.05 -12.31 21.16
C ASN A 6 -0.90 -13.33 21.80
N LEU A 7 -0.38 -14.47 22.26
CA LEU A 7 -1.18 -15.59 22.78
C LEU A 7 -1.21 -15.65 24.31
N VAL A 8 -0.25 -15.01 24.99
CA VAL A 8 -0.11 -15.08 26.45
C VAL A 8 -0.71 -13.81 27.07
N GLU A 9 -1.98 -13.90 27.48
CA GLU A 9 -2.69 -12.84 28.20
C GLU A 9 -2.18 -12.71 29.66
N ASN A 10 -1.91 -11.47 30.10
CA ASN A 10 -1.48 -11.03 31.44
C ASN A 10 0.03 -11.09 31.78
N ARG A 11 0.65 -9.90 31.72
CA ARG A 11 2.07 -9.58 31.97
C ARG A 11 2.38 -9.17 33.42
N HIS A 12 1.91 -9.91 34.42
CA HIS A 12 2.29 -9.66 35.83
C HIS A 12 3.20 -10.78 36.37
N LEU A 13 4.50 -10.46 36.46
CA LEU A 13 5.70 -10.97 37.20
C LEU A 13 5.68 -12.37 37.89
N ASP A 14 6.80 -13.11 38.11
CA ASP A 14 8.17 -12.62 38.43
C ASP A 14 9.34 -13.61 38.17
N VAL A 15 9.17 -14.71 37.41
CA VAL A 15 10.29 -15.66 37.13
C VAL A 15 10.42 -16.02 35.65
N ILE A 16 9.30 -16.22 34.98
CA ILE A 16 9.25 -16.74 33.59
C ILE A 16 8.79 -15.66 32.61
N GLY A 17 8.20 -14.56 33.10
CA GLY A 17 7.69 -13.48 32.25
C GLY A 17 8.77 -12.69 31.50
N GLU A 18 10.01 -12.66 31.99
CA GLU A 18 11.17 -12.15 31.23
C GLU A 18 11.60 -13.15 30.15
N LEU A 19 11.70 -14.43 30.50
CA LEU A 19 12.10 -15.48 29.57
C LEU A 19 11.10 -15.65 28.41
N ILE A 20 9.81 -15.42 28.65
CA ILE A 20 8.78 -15.41 27.59
C ILE A 20 9.01 -14.24 26.62
N ARG A 21 9.42 -13.07 27.12
CA ARG A 21 9.73 -11.90 26.26
C ARG A 21 10.94 -12.17 25.38
N ASP A 22 11.95 -12.85 25.91
CA ASP A 22 13.13 -13.26 25.14
C ASP A 22 12.82 -14.28 24.03
N HIS A 23 11.58 -14.77 23.93
CA HIS A 23 11.13 -15.75 22.95
C HIS A 23 9.85 -15.31 22.22
N ASP A 24 9.53 -14.02 22.23
CA ASP A 24 8.35 -13.48 21.55
C ASP A 24 8.36 -13.72 20.03
N TYR A 25 9.54 -13.75 19.43
CA TYR A 25 9.77 -13.96 18.00
C TYR A 25 9.61 -15.40 17.51
N LEU A 26 9.32 -16.37 18.38
CA LEU A 26 9.10 -17.76 17.95
C LEU A 26 7.88 -17.83 17.01
N ALA A 27 8.07 -18.46 15.85
CA ALA A 27 7.06 -18.60 14.81
C ALA A 27 5.99 -19.62 15.21
N CYS A 28 4.73 -19.21 15.39
CA CYS A 28 3.65 -20.10 15.83
C CYS A 28 2.63 -20.38 14.72
N VAL A 29 2.03 -21.59 14.75
CA VAL A 29 1.01 -22.03 13.77
C VAL A 29 -0.43 -21.73 14.24
N SER A 30 -0.61 -21.01 15.35
CA SER A 30 -1.92 -20.72 15.95
C SER A 30 -2.70 -19.58 15.27
N ASP A 31 -2.28 -19.10 14.10
CA ASP A 31 -3.05 -18.11 13.35
C ASP A 31 -4.26 -18.83 12.71
N PRO A 32 -5.52 -18.43 13.01
CA PRO A 32 -6.71 -19.02 12.40
C PRO A 32 -6.68 -18.98 10.85
N GLY A 33 -5.84 -18.13 10.27
CA GLY A 33 -5.63 -18.02 8.82
C GLY A 33 -4.65 -19.05 8.22
N PHE A 34 -3.92 -19.83 9.01
CA PHE A 34 -2.85 -20.71 8.50
C PHE A 34 -3.39 -21.85 7.62
N ARG A 35 -4.64 -22.24 7.82
CA ARG A 35 -5.35 -23.26 7.01
C ARG A 35 -6.71 -22.78 6.49
N SER A 36 -7.01 -21.47 6.59
CA SER A 36 -8.29 -20.97 6.10
C SER A 36 -8.36 -21.07 4.58
N ASP A 37 -9.58 -21.13 4.02
CA ASP A 37 -9.86 -21.13 2.57
C ASP A 37 -9.19 -19.97 1.79
N ALA A 38 -8.54 -19.03 2.48
CA ALA A 38 -7.75 -17.95 1.90
C ALA A 38 -6.33 -18.35 1.45
N TYR A 39 -5.80 -19.49 1.88
CA TYR A 39 -4.48 -20.01 1.47
C TYR A 39 -4.56 -21.48 0.99
N PRO A 40 -5.35 -21.80 -0.05
CA PRO A 40 -5.47 -23.16 -0.58
C PRO A 40 -4.16 -23.70 -1.21
N ASP A 41 -3.17 -22.83 -1.43
CA ASP A 41 -1.96 -23.12 -2.18
C ASP A 41 -0.69 -23.28 -1.33
N THR A 42 -0.79 -23.35 0.00
CA THR A 42 0.39 -23.66 0.80
C THR A 42 0.78 -25.12 0.58
N ALA A 43 1.97 -25.36 0.02
CA ALA A 43 2.53 -26.68 -0.23
C ALA A 43 2.94 -27.44 1.06
N ILE A 44 2.30 -27.13 2.18
CA ILE A 44 2.57 -27.73 3.50
C ILE A 44 1.96 -29.12 3.49
N SER A 45 2.74 -30.13 3.90
CA SER A 45 2.18 -31.45 4.13
C SER A 45 1.28 -31.41 5.37
N ASP A 46 0.15 -32.11 5.35
CA ASP A 46 -0.73 -32.20 6.52
C ASP A 46 0.04 -32.68 7.77
N SER A 47 1.05 -33.53 7.58
CA SER A 47 1.93 -34.02 8.64
C SER A 47 2.82 -32.94 9.26
N ASP A 48 3.38 -32.03 8.47
CA ASP A 48 4.22 -30.94 8.97
C ASP A 48 3.36 -29.90 9.68
N TYR A 49 2.19 -29.58 9.11
CA TYR A 49 1.22 -28.69 9.73
C TYR A 49 0.78 -29.21 11.11
N ASP A 50 0.33 -30.45 11.19
CA ASP A 50 -0.13 -31.04 12.45
C ASP A 50 1.01 -31.11 13.47
N ARG A 51 2.23 -31.48 13.04
CA ARG A 51 3.42 -31.49 13.91
C ARG A 51 3.68 -30.12 14.53
N TRP A 52 3.74 -29.08 13.71
CA TRP A 52 4.02 -27.71 14.16
C TRP A 52 2.89 -27.16 15.03
N ARG A 53 1.64 -27.41 14.65
CA ARG A 53 0.46 -27.01 15.42
C ARG A 53 0.47 -27.64 16.80
N THR A 54 0.62 -28.96 16.90
CA THR A 54 0.68 -29.65 18.19
C THR A 54 1.87 -29.15 19.02
N ALA A 55 3.03 -28.92 18.42
CA ALA A 55 4.18 -28.36 19.14
C ALA A 55 3.90 -26.96 19.71
N THR A 56 3.20 -26.10 18.96
CA THR A 56 2.75 -24.78 19.44
C THR A 56 1.72 -24.91 20.56
N GLU A 57 0.72 -25.78 20.41
CA GLU A 57 -0.31 -26.02 21.45
C GLU A 57 0.33 -26.54 22.75
N ASP A 58 1.25 -27.50 22.65
CA ASP A 58 2.00 -28.06 23.78
C ASP A 58 2.85 -26.97 24.47
N LEU A 59 3.54 -26.12 23.71
CA LEU A 59 4.34 -25.01 24.23
C LEU A 59 3.46 -24.01 25.01
N VAL A 60 2.31 -23.61 24.44
CA VAL A 60 1.39 -22.66 25.07
C VAL A 60 0.80 -23.25 26.35
N GLY A 61 0.40 -24.52 26.33
CA GLY A 61 -0.06 -25.26 27.51
C GLY A 61 0.99 -25.28 28.62
N ALA A 62 2.21 -25.70 28.29
CA ALA A 62 3.32 -25.78 29.24
C ALA A 62 3.70 -24.40 29.83
N ILE A 63 3.72 -23.34 29.02
CA ILE A 63 3.94 -21.97 29.51
C ILE A 63 2.85 -21.54 30.49
N SER A 64 1.58 -21.87 30.20
CA SER A 64 0.45 -21.52 31.07
C SER A 64 0.53 -22.24 32.42
N GLU A 65 0.89 -23.52 32.43
CA GLU A 65 1.12 -24.29 33.67
C GLU A 65 2.31 -23.74 34.47
N LEU A 66 3.41 -23.42 33.80
CA LEU A 66 4.59 -22.81 34.40
C LEU A 66 4.28 -21.45 35.04
N GLN A 67 3.45 -20.63 34.39
CA GLN A 67 2.98 -19.37 34.95
C GLN A 67 2.08 -19.59 36.18
N ALA A 68 1.18 -20.57 36.15
CA ALA A 68 0.34 -20.90 37.31
C ALA A 68 1.21 -21.31 38.52
N ARG A 69 2.18 -22.20 38.32
CA ARG A 69 3.14 -22.61 39.36
C ARG A 69 4.00 -21.45 39.87
N ALA A 70 4.43 -20.55 38.99
CA ALA A 70 5.19 -19.36 39.40
C ALA A 70 4.37 -18.44 40.34
N ARG A 71 3.06 -18.29 40.09
CA ARG A 71 2.16 -17.53 40.98
C ARG A 71 2.01 -18.19 42.34
N GLU A 72 1.84 -19.52 42.38
CA GLU A 72 1.74 -20.27 43.64
C GLU A 72 3.02 -20.12 44.48
N VAL A 73 4.19 -20.25 43.86
CA VAL A 73 5.49 -20.11 44.52
C VAL A 73 5.71 -18.68 45.04
N GLY A 74 5.26 -17.66 44.29
CA GLY A 74 5.37 -16.25 44.66
C GLY A 74 4.39 -15.78 45.74
N ALA A 75 3.20 -16.38 45.81
CA ALA A 75 2.13 -15.97 46.74
C ALA A 75 2.56 -16.00 48.22
N HIS A 76 3.51 -16.87 48.58
CA HIS A 76 4.01 -17.00 49.94
C HIS A 76 5.03 -15.93 50.37
N LEU A 77 5.47 -15.07 49.44
CA LEU A 77 6.42 -13.98 49.71
C LEU A 77 5.74 -12.63 49.96
N GLU A 78 4.42 -12.50 49.73
CA GLU A 78 3.71 -11.26 49.95
C GLU A 78 3.55 -10.96 51.44
N PRO A 79 3.97 -9.77 51.92
CA PRO A 79 3.74 -9.38 53.30
C PRO A 79 2.24 -9.14 53.54
N PRO A 80 1.71 -9.45 54.74
CA PRO A 80 0.35 -9.05 55.09
C PRO A 80 0.22 -7.52 54.99
N LEU A 81 -0.92 -7.05 54.46
CA LEU A 81 -1.25 -5.63 54.29
C LEU A 81 -0.96 -4.84 55.58
N GLY A 82 -0.04 -3.86 55.50
CA GLY A 82 0.14 -2.84 56.54
C GLY A 82 1.34 -2.98 57.50
N GLY A 83 2.38 -3.77 57.21
CA GLY A 83 3.53 -3.85 58.15
C GLY A 83 4.85 -4.43 57.61
N THR A 84 5.44 -3.83 56.58
CA THR A 84 6.66 -4.35 55.91
C THR A 84 7.93 -4.36 56.78
N LEU A 85 8.15 -3.35 57.62
CA LEU A 85 9.40 -3.18 58.37
C LEU A 85 9.48 -4.00 59.67
N LEU A 86 8.41 -4.00 60.47
CA LEU A 86 8.36 -4.78 61.72
C LEU A 86 8.24 -6.29 61.46
N TRP A 87 7.54 -6.68 60.39
CA TRP A 87 7.41 -8.09 60.00
C TRP A 87 8.73 -8.65 59.45
N SER A 88 9.44 -7.89 58.63
CA SER A 88 10.73 -8.32 58.06
C SER A 88 11.82 -8.48 59.12
N LEU A 89 11.85 -7.63 60.15
CA LEU A 89 12.78 -7.73 61.27
C LEU A 89 12.40 -8.85 62.25
N ARG A 90 11.12 -8.95 62.65
CA ARG A 90 10.64 -9.96 63.62
C ARG A 90 10.70 -11.39 63.08
N TYR A 91 10.52 -11.57 61.77
CA TYR A 91 10.51 -12.87 61.11
C TYR A 91 11.71 -13.09 60.18
N ALA A 92 12.81 -12.38 60.37
CA ALA A 92 13.99 -12.41 59.48
C ALA A 92 14.49 -13.82 59.13
N ARG A 93 14.55 -14.75 60.10
CA ARG A 93 14.99 -16.14 59.86
C ARG A 93 13.97 -16.94 59.03
N ARG A 94 12.67 -16.72 59.26
CA ARG A 94 11.58 -17.33 58.47
C ARG A 94 11.61 -16.78 57.05
N ASN A 95 11.76 -15.47 56.89
CA ASN A 95 11.80 -14.81 55.60
C ASN A 95 13.03 -15.22 54.77
N ARG A 96 14.19 -15.43 55.41
CA ARG A 96 15.37 -16.00 54.73
C ARG A 96 15.10 -17.42 54.20
N ARG A 97 14.40 -18.26 54.97
CA ARG A 97 14.03 -19.61 54.51
C ARG A 97 12.99 -19.58 53.38
N LEU A 98 11.99 -18.71 53.49
CA LEU A 98 10.99 -18.54 52.42
C LEU A 98 11.63 -18.05 51.12
N ARG A 99 12.57 -17.10 51.21
CA ARG A 99 13.35 -16.63 50.05
C ARG A 99 14.23 -17.72 49.46
N ALA A 100 14.96 -18.48 50.27
CA ALA A 100 15.80 -19.58 49.76
C ALA A 100 14.97 -20.68 49.07
N ASN A 101 13.79 -21.01 49.62
CA ASN A 101 12.86 -21.95 48.99
C ASN A 101 12.31 -21.38 47.67
N TYR A 102 11.94 -20.10 47.66
CA TYR A 102 11.53 -19.41 46.44
C TYR A 102 12.63 -19.42 45.38
N ASP A 103 13.88 -19.09 45.73
CA ASP A 103 15.01 -19.08 44.80
C ASP A 103 15.25 -20.46 44.17
N THR A 104 15.08 -21.52 44.96
CA THR A 104 15.17 -22.92 44.49
C THR A 104 14.08 -23.23 43.47
N HIS A 105 12.82 -22.95 43.81
CA HIS A 105 11.70 -23.18 42.90
C HIS A 105 11.76 -22.29 41.66
N ALA A 106 12.24 -21.06 41.78
CA ALA A 106 12.45 -20.17 40.66
C ALA A 106 13.51 -20.74 39.70
N ALA A 107 14.60 -21.31 40.21
CA ALA A 107 15.60 -21.97 39.37
C ALA A 107 15.04 -23.20 38.64
N GLU A 108 14.23 -24.03 39.32
CA GLU A 108 13.54 -25.18 38.71
C GLU A 108 12.61 -24.75 37.58
N LEU A 109 11.80 -23.71 37.82
CA LEU A 109 10.87 -23.16 36.81
C LEU A 109 11.61 -22.60 35.59
N ARG A 110 12.76 -21.94 35.77
CA ARG A 110 13.59 -21.45 34.64
C ARG A 110 14.16 -22.62 33.84
N ALA A 111 14.68 -23.64 34.51
CA ALA A 111 15.21 -24.83 33.85
C ALA A 111 14.13 -25.57 33.05
N GLU A 112 12.93 -25.69 33.62
CA GLU A 112 11.77 -26.29 32.95
C GLU A 112 11.32 -25.47 31.74
N PHE A 113 11.27 -24.14 31.85
CA PHE A 113 10.99 -23.27 30.70
C PHE A 113 11.98 -23.48 29.56
N HIS A 114 13.29 -23.49 29.84
CA HIS A 114 14.31 -23.72 28.82
C HIS A 114 14.19 -25.10 28.17
N ARG A 115 13.83 -26.14 28.95
CA ARG A 115 13.57 -27.48 28.42
C ARG A 115 12.40 -27.48 27.43
N VAL A 116 11.28 -26.86 27.81
CA VAL A 116 10.07 -26.78 26.96
C VAL A 116 10.37 -26.03 25.66
N ILE A 117 11.11 -24.92 25.72
CA ILE A 117 11.53 -24.17 24.54
C ILE A 117 12.46 -25.00 23.63
N ALA A 118 13.38 -25.77 24.21
CA ALA A 118 14.29 -26.63 23.44
C ALA A 118 13.53 -27.74 22.69
N GLU A 119 12.57 -28.39 23.36
CA GLU A 119 11.70 -29.41 22.76
C GLU A 119 10.87 -28.83 21.62
N TYR A 120 10.28 -27.65 21.85
CA TYR A 120 9.55 -26.93 20.81
C TYR A 120 10.44 -26.67 19.58
N LYS A 121 11.62 -26.06 19.77
CA LYS A 121 12.56 -25.77 18.68
C LYS A 121 13.01 -27.02 17.93
N GLN A 122 13.12 -28.17 18.61
CA GLN A 122 13.44 -29.43 17.96
C GLN A 122 12.32 -29.89 17.02
N ARG A 123 11.05 -29.71 17.44
CA ARG A 123 9.86 -30.12 16.67
C ARG A 123 9.49 -29.13 15.55
N THR A 124 9.91 -27.88 15.66
CA THR A 124 9.61 -26.78 14.72
C THR A 124 10.85 -26.17 14.06
N GLY A 125 12.00 -26.83 14.12
CA GLY A 125 13.26 -26.28 13.64
C GLY A 125 13.27 -25.89 12.15
N ASP A 126 12.40 -26.53 11.36
CA ASP A 126 12.19 -26.28 9.94
C ASP A 126 11.09 -25.26 9.62
N LEU A 127 10.26 -24.89 10.59
CA LEU A 127 9.13 -23.98 10.40
C LEU A 127 9.56 -22.59 9.92
N THR A 128 10.68 -22.08 10.45
CA THR A 128 11.16 -20.74 10.09
C THR A 128 11.61 -20.68 8.63
N GLU A 129 12.44 -21.65 8.21
CA GLU A 129 12.91 -21.76 6.83
C GLU A 129 11.75 -21.98 5.85
N PHE A 130 10.77 -22.80 6.24
CA PHE A 130 9.56 -23.01 5.45
C PHE A 130 8.79 -21.71 5.20
N LEU A 131 8.57 -20.91 6.26
CA LEU A 131 7.85 -19.63 6.14
C LEU A 131 8.61 -18.62 5.29
N GLU A 132 9.94 -18.54 5.42
CA GLU A 132 10.78 -17.67 4.60
C GLU A 132 10.69 -18.04 3.12
N GLU A 133 10.70 -19.33 2.81
CA GLU A 133 10.57 -19.85 1.46
C GLU A 133 9.19 -19.55 0.85
N GLU A 134 8.11 -19.77 1.59
CA GLU A 134 6.77 -19.43 1.13
C GLU A 134 6.59 -17.92 0.90
N HIS A 135 7.15 -17.08 1.78
CA HIS A 135 7.15 -15.63 1.56
C HIS A 135 7.96 -15.22 0.31
N ARG A 136 9.06 -15.91 0.03
CA ARG A 136 9.85 -15.71 -1.21
C ARG A 136 9.02 -16.07 -2.44
N ARG A 137 8.36 -17.24 -2.44
CA ARG A 137 7.50 -17.69 -3.54
C ARG A 137 6.31 -16.76 -3.75
N ALA A 138 5.66 -16.32 -2.68
CA ALA A 138 4.54 -15.38 -2.73
C ALA A 138 4.96 -14.05 -3.38
N ARG A 139 6.12 -13.50 -3.00
CA ARG A 139 6.67 -12.29 -3.63
C ARG A 139 6.92 -12.48 -5.13
N GLN A 140 7.56 -13.60 -5.52
CA GLN A 140 7.81 -13.90 -6.92
C GLN A 140 6.53 -14.00 -7.75
N ARG A 141 5.47 -14.63 -7.23
CA ARG A 141 4.17 -14.71 -7.90
C ARG A 141 3.55 -13.33 -8.13
N ILE A 142 3.60 -12.46 -7.12
CA ILE A 142 3.08 -11.09 -7.23
C ILE A 142 3.88 -10.29 -8.26
N GLU A 143 5.21 -10.39 -8.25
CA GLU A 143 6.09 -9.72 -9.21
C GLU A 143 5.83 -10.19 -10.65
N GLU A 144 5.70 -11.50 -10.85
CA GLU A 144 5.39 -12.07 -12.17
C GLU A 144 4.00 -11.67 -12.68
N GLU A 145 2.99 -11.67 -11.80
CA GLU A 145 1.65 -11.21 -12.16
C GLU A 145 1.63 -9.71 -12.50
N GLN A 146 2.36 -8.89 -11.74
CA GLN A 146 2.51 -7.46 -12.03
C GLN A 146 3.19 -7.24 -13.38
N ARG A 147 4.28 -7.95 -13.67
CA ARG A 147 4.98 -7.90 -14.96
C ARG A 147 4.03 -8.27 -16.10
N ARG A 148 3.29 -9.37 -15.97
CA ARG A 148 2.31 -9.79 -16.98
C ARG A 148 1.23 -8.74 -17.22
N ARG A 149 0.68 -8.14 -16.16
CA ARG A 149 -0.32 -7.06 -16.27
C ARG A 149 0.26 -5.79 -16.90
N GLU A 150 1.53 -5.50 -16.70
CA GLU A 150 2.20 -4.39 -17.35
C GLU A 150 2.37 -4.65 -18.85
N GLU A 151 2.89 -5.83 -19.24
CA GLU A 151 3.00 -6.24 -20.64
C GLU A 151 1.64 -6.25 -21.37
N GLU A 152 0.59 -6.75 -20.73
CA GLU A 152 -0.77 -6.74 -21.30
C GLU A 152 -1.29 -5.30 -21.48
N ARG A 153 -1.02 -4.40 -20.54
CA ARG A 153 -1.39 -2.97 -20.65
C ARG A 153 -0.61 -2.27 -21.75
N GLU A 154 0.66 -2.57 -21.93
CA GLU A 154 1.48 -2.02 -23.01
C GLU A 154 0.99 -2.47 -24.38
N ARG A 155 0.75 -3.78 -24.55
CA ARG A 155 0.18 -4.32 -25.79
C ARG A 155 -1.18 -3.72 -26.12
N GLU A 156 -2.03 -3.52 -25.12
CA GLU A 156 -3.33 -2.89 -25.33
C GLU A 156 -3.20 -1.41 -25.71
N ARG A 157 -2.27 -0.67 -25.09
CA ARG A 157 -1.96 0.71 -25.48
C ARG A 157 -1.46 0.79 -26.93
N GLU A 158 -0.57 -0.11 -27.33
CA GLU A 158 -0.06 -0.20 -28.71
C GLU A 158 -1.17 -0.55 -29.71
N ARG A 159 -2.07 -1.48 -29.37
CA ARG A 159 -3.25 -1.80 -30.18
C ARG A 159 -4.17 -0.60 -30.35
N ILE A 160 -4.49 0.10 -29.26
CA ILE A 160 -5.34 1.30 -29.30
C ILE A 160 -4.69 2.39 -30.16
N ARG A 161 -3.39 2.65 -29.97
CA ARG A 161 -2.63 3.61 -30.79
C ARG A 161 -2.63 3.23 -32.27
N SER A 162 -2.43 1.96 -32.56
CA SER A 162 -2.45 1.45 -33.94
C SER A 162 -3.84 1.61 -34.58
N ARG A 163 -4.91 1.32 -33.83
CA ARG A 163 -6.29 1.53 -34.28
C ARG A 163 -6.58 3.01 -34.59
N ARG A 164 -6.12 3.92 -33.73
CA ARG A 164 -6.26 5.37 -33.93
C ARG A 164 -5.50 5.87 -35.16
N ALA A 165 -4.25 5.40 -35.34
CA ALA A 165 -3.46 5.74 -36.52
C ALA A 165 -4.14 5.27 -37.81
N ALA A 166 -4.62 4.02 -37.83
CA ALA A 166 -5.36 3.48 -38.98
C ALA A 166 -6.66 4.24 -39.27
N ALA A 167 -7.38 4.68 -38.24
CA ALA A 167 -8.57 5.51 -38.41
C ALA A 167 -8.24 6.86 -39.07
N LEU A 168 -7.14 7.51 -38.68
CA LEU A 168 -6.67 8.74 -39.33
C LEU A 168 -6.24 8.50 -40.78
N ASP A 169 -5.53 7.40 -41.07
CA ASP A 169 -5.12 7.08 -42.45
C ASP A 169 -6.33 6.77 -43.36
N ALA A 170 -7.38 6.17 -42.80
CA ALA A 170 -8.62 5.89 -43.53
C ALA A 170 -9.51 7.14 -43.73
N ALA A 171 -9.25 8.23 -43.00
CA ALA A 171 -10.06 9.45 -42.98
C ALA A 171 -9.82 10.38 -44.18
N THR A 172 -9.72 9.82 -45.39
CA THR A 172 -9.46 10.57 -46.64
C THR A 172 -10.72 11.18 -47.26
N GLY A 173 -11.90 10.96 -46.67
CA GLY A 173 -13.19 11.39 -47.22
C GLY A 173 -14.13 12.02 -46.18
N ALA A 174 -15.43 11.92 -46.47
CA ALA A 174 -16.53 12.42 -45.66
C ALA A 174 -16.72 11.61 -44.35
N GLN A 175 -15.78 11.75 -43.41
CA GLN A 175 -15.76 11.00 -42.14
C GLN A 175 -15.63 11.89 -40.92
N TRP A 176 -15.59 13.21 -41.12
CA TRP A 176 -15.49 14.18 -40.06
C TRP A 176 -16.86 14.77 -39.75
N ALA A 177 -17.00 15.28 -38.55
CA ALA A 177 -18.20 15.95 -38.09
C ALA A 177 -17.82 17.11 -37.19
N TYR A 178 -18.72 18.08 -37.07
CA TYR A 178 -18.56 19.11 -36.06
C TYR A 178 -19.88 19.46 -35.38
N GLU A 179 -19.77 19.92 -34.14
CA GLU A 179 -20.87 20.39 -33.33
C GLU A 179 -20.48 21.73 -32.70
N ILE A 180 -21.41 22.69 -32.70
CA ILE A 180 -21.20 23.96 -32.01
C ILE A 180 -22.05 23.97 -30.75
N THR A 181 -21.39 24.12 -29.61
CA THR A 181 -22.04 24.19 -28.30
C THR A 181 -21.84 25.56 -27.68
N ASP A 182 -22.94 26.12 -27.18
CA ASP A 182 -22.94 27.34 -26.39
C ASP A 182 -22.98 27.00 -24.91
N TYR A 183 -21.87 27.23 -24.21
CA TYR A 183 -21.85 27.29 -22.76
C TYR A 183 -22.01 28.73 -22.31
N SER A 184 -22.52 28.92 -21.08
CA SER A 184 -22.79 30.22 -20.46
C SER A 184 -21.59 31.18 -20.46
N ASN A 185 -20.39 30.67 -20.68
CA ASN A 185 -19.14 31.40 -20.66
C ASN A 185 -18.22 31.09 -21.85
N ALA A 186 -18.62 30.36 -22.90
CA ALA A 186 -17.79 30.11 -24.08
C ALA A 186 -18.59 29.41 -25.18
N ARG A 187 -18.30 29.78 -26.44
CA ARG A 187 -18.77 29.04 -27.62
C ARG A 187 -17.67 28.09 -28.06
N THR A 188 -18.03 26.84 -28.28
CA THR A 188 -17.07 25.76 -28.54
C THR A 188 -17.46 25.01 -29.81
N PHE A 189 -16.51 24.90 -30.72
CA PHE A 189 -16.57 24.12 -31.95
C PHE A 189 -15.88 22.78 -31.69
N TRP A 190 -16.67 21.72 -31.56
CA TRP A 190 -16.18 20.36 -31.39
C TRP A 190 -15.98 19.70 -32.74
N ILE A 191 -14.83 19.07 -32.93
CA ILE A 191 -14.46 18.33 -34.14
C ILE A 191 -14.35 16.85 -33.80
N TYR A 192 -15.02 16.00 -34.59
CA TYR A 192 -15.04 14.56 -34.39
C TYR A 192 -14.60 13.83 -35.65
N LEU A 193 -13.89 12.73 -35.48
CA LEU A 193 -13.76 11.69 -36.49
C LEU A 193 -14.78 10.60 -36.18
N SER A 194 -15.76 10.40 -37.07
CA SER A 194 -16.92 9.52 -36.85
C SER A 194 -16.57 8.06 -36.60
N SER A 195 -15.39 7.61 -37.03
CA SER A 195 -14.90 6.24 -36.81
C SER A 195 -14.29 6.03 -35.41
N LEU A 196 -14.00 7.11 -34.67
CA LEU A 196 -13.37 7.06 -33.35
C LEU A 196 -14.30 7.53 -32.23
N ASP A 197 -15.08 8.58 -32.46
CA ASP A 197 -15.98 9.16 -31.47
C ASP A 197 -17.44 9.00 -31.91
N ALA A 198 -18.29 8.60 -30.97
CA ALA A 198 -19.73 8.57 -31.20
C ALA A 198 -20.28 10.00 -31.27
N ILE A 199 -20.98 10.31 -32.35
CA ILE A 199 -21.57 11.62 -32.59
C ILE A 199 -23.03 11.60 -32.13
N LEU A 200 -23.38 12.41 -31.15
CA LEU A 200 -24.77 12.65 -30.76
C LEU A 200 -25.21 14.03 -31.28
N GLY A 201 -25.82 14.05 -32.47
CA GLY A 201 -26.50 15.25 -33.00
C GLY A 201 -25.63 16.26 -33.75
N ALA A 202 -24.40 15.92 -34.13
CA ALA A 202 -23.51 16.81 -34.91
C ALA A 202 -23.78 16.73 -36.43
N GLU A 203 -23.41 17.78 -37.18
CA GLU A 203 -23.36 17.72 -38.64
C GLU A 203 -22.18 16.82 -39.04
N GLY A 204 -22.48 15.67 -39.64
CA GLY A 204 -21.52 14.63 -40.00
C GLY A 204 -21.38 14.39 -41.50
N GLU A 205 -20.52 13.43 -41.85
CA GLU A 205 -20.17 13.08 -43.24
C GLU A 205 -19.52 14.25 -44.00
N LEU A 206 -18.67 15.01 -43.31
CA LEU A 206 -17.92 16.11 -43.87
C LEU A 206 -16.48 15.70 -44.14
N THR A 207 -15.89 16.30 -45.17
CA THR A 207 -14.45 16.25 -45.39
C THR A 207 -13.74 17.19 -44.41
N VAL A 208 -12.45 16.93 -44.17
CA VAL A 208 -11.59 17.82 -43.36
C VAL A 208 -11.67 19.28 -43.83
N ALA A 209 -11.69 19.49 -45.15
CA ALA A 209 -11.76 20.82 -45.75
C ALA A 209 -13.08 21.52 -45.44
N GLU A 210 -14.21 20.81 -45.52
CA GLU A 210 -15.53 21.37 -45.19
C GLU A 210 -15.64 21.74 -43.70
N VAL A 211 -15.09 20.92 -42.80
CA VAL A 211 -15.02 21.25 -41.37
C VAL A 211 -14.15 22.49 -41.13
N GLN A 212 -13.04 22.63 -41.85
CA GLN A 212 -12.18 23.82 -41.76
C GLN A 212 -12.91 25.08 -42.27
N GLU A 213 -13.61 25.00 -43.39
CA GLU A 213 -14.42 26.13 -43.89
C GLU A 213 -15.54 26.51 -42.91
N ALA A 214 -16.23 25.53 -42.32
CA ALA A 214 -17.24 25.78 -41.30
C ALA A 214 -16.64 26.48 -40.06
N LEU A 215 -15.45 26.06 -39.62
CA LEU A 215 -14.73 26.73 -38.53
C LEU A 215 -14.36 28.18 -38.90
N ARG A 216 -13.93 28.45 -40.14
CA ARG A 216 -13.63 29.82 -40.58
C ARG A 216 -14.88 30.69 -40.60
N ALA A 217 -15.98 30.21 -41.16
CA ALA A 217 -17.26 30.91 -41.19
C ALA A 217 -17.80 31.20 -39.77
N GLU A 218 -17.64 30.25 -38.87
CA GLU A 218 -18.00 30.42 -37.46
C GLU A 218 -17.13 31.48 -36.78
N ARG A 219 -15.81 31.48 -37.00
CA ARG A 219 -14.89 32.49 -36.44
C ARG A 219 -15.02 33.88 -37.05
N GLU A 220 -15.61 34.02 -38.23
CA GLU A 220 -15.96 35.32 -38.80
C GLU A 220 -17.03 36.03 -37.94
N HIS A 221 -18.01 35.28 -37.44
CA HIS A 221 -19.09 35.78 -36.60
C HIS A 221 -18.73 35.76 -35.11
N HIS A 222 -17.94 34.77 -34.69
CA HIS A 222 -17.54 34.53 -33.31
C HIS A 222 -16.01 34.31 -33.20
N PRO A 223 -15.20 35.39 -33.23
CA PRO A 223 -13.73 35.30 -33.32
C PRO A 223 -13.04 34.52 -32.19
N TYR A 224 -13.71 34.37 -31.05
CA TYR A 224 -13.18 33.71 -29.86
C TYR A 224 -13.77 32.30 -29.63
N THR A 225 -14.38 31.69 -30.65
CA THR A 225 -14.86 30.31 -30.57
C THR A 225 -13.68 29.35 -30.35
N GLN A 226 -13.77 28.60 -29.25
CA GLN A 226 -12.80 27.57 -28.88
C GLN A 226 -12.95 26.36 -29.78
N VAL A 227 -11.85 25.67 -30.08
CA VAL A 227 -11.87 24.41 -30.83
C VAL A 227 -11.46 23.28 -29.92
N LEU A 228 -12.32 22.29 -29.82
CA LEU A 228 -12.05 21.05 -29.10
C LEU A 228 -12.24 19.88 -30.06
N TRP A 229 -11.64 18.74 -29.71
CA TRP A 229 -11.79 17.51 -30.46
C TRP A 229 -12.44 16.45 -29.60
N GLY A 230 -13.17 15.53 -30.23
CA GLY A 230 -13.66 14.30 -29.61
C GLY A 230 -12.53 13.58 -28.87
N ALA A 231 -12.86 12.84 -27.82
CA ALA A 231 -11.85 12.32 -26.90
C ALA A 231 -10.85 11.40 -27.60
N GLU A 232 -11.33 10.52 -28.47
CA GLU A 232 -10.48 9.59 -29.22
C GLU A 232 -9.85 10.26 -30.46
N THR A 233 -10.55 11.20 -31.10
CA THR A 233 -10.02 12.03 -32.20
C THR A 233 -8.82 12.85 -31.73
N ARG A 234 -8.95 13.54 -30.59
CA ARG A 234 -7.86 14.29 -29.95
C ARG A 234 -6.66 13.37 -29.70
N ARG A 235 -6.90 12.23 -29.05
CA ARG A 235 -5.83 11.27 -28.74
C ARG A 235 -5.16 10.75 -30.00
N ALA A 236 -5.92 10.48 -31.07
CA ALA A 236 -5.36 10.04 -32.34
C ALA A 236 -4.43 11.10 -32.96
N LEU A 237 -4.85 12.37 -32.93
CA LEU A 237 -4.03 13.48 -33.42
C LEU A 237 -2.77 13.65 -32.56
N THR A 238 -2.89 13.67 -31.23
CA THR A 238 -1.75 13.76 -30.30
C THR A 238 -0.78 12.58 -30.46
N ASP A 239 -1.29 11.35 -30.57
CA ASP A 239 -0.49 10.12 -30.71
C ASP A 239 0.40 10.14 -31.97
N ARG A 240 -0.02 10.86 -33.02
CA ARG A 240 0.67 10.93 -34.33
C ARG A 240 1.48 12.21 -34.51
N TYR A 241 0.96 13.34 -34.08
CA TYR A 241 1.48 14.67 -34.42
C TYR A 241 1.89 15.49 -33.19
N SER A 242 2.06 14.88 -32.02
CA SER A 242 2.47 15.52 -30.75
C SER A 242 1.42 16.45 -30.11
N SER A 243 0.57 17.10 -30.91
CA SER A 243 -0.58 17.88 -30.45
C SER A 243 -1.75 17.83 -31.44
N GLU A 244 -2.94 18.11 -30.94
CA GLU A 244 -4.16 18.19 -31.74
C GLU A 244 -4.13 19.34 -32.77
N ALA A 245 -3.53 20.48 -32.42
CA ALA A 245 -3.41 21.64 -33.30
C ALA A 245 -2.43 21.38 -34.45
N GLU A 246 -1.27 20.77 -34.17
CA GLU A 246 -0.31 20.37 -35.19
C GLU A 246 -0.88 19.26 -36.08
N GLY A 247 -1.63 18.32 -35.51
CA GLY A 247 -2.32 17.30 -36.28
C GLY A 247 -3.39 17.88 -37.20
N TRP A 248 -4.16 18.85 -36.72
CA TRP A 248 -5.14 19.55 -37.54
C TRP A 248 -4.46 20.37 -38.66
N GLN A 249 -3.35 21.04 -38.37
CA GLN A 249 -2.54 21.72 -39.37
C GLN A 249 -1.99 20.75 -40.42
N ALA A 250 -1.52 19.56 -40.01
CA ALA A 250 -1.03 18.56 -40.96
C ALA A 250 -2.13 18.08 -41.92
N LEU A 251 -3.38 18.02 -41.45
CA LEU A 251 -4.53 17.58 -42.24
C LEU A 251 -5.11 18.69 -43.14
N THR A 252 -5.13 19.94 -42.66
CA THR A 252 -5.78 21.07 -43.37
C THR A 252 -4.80 22.02 -44.07
N GLY A 253 -3.52 22.00 -43.69
CA GLY A 253 -2.53 23.02 -44.04
C GLY A 253 -2.58 24.28 -43.16
N GLU A 254 -3.52 24.40 -42.23
CA GLU A 254 -3.74 25.62 -41.43
C GLU A 254 -3.54 25.41 -39.94
N LEU A 255 -2.65 26.20 -39.35
CA LEU A 255 -2.49 26.24 -37.91
C LEU A 255 -3.62 27.05 -37.29
N ILE A 256 -4.35 26.42 -36.37
CA ILE A 256 -5.40 27.07 -35.59
C ILE A 256 -4.95 27.25 -34.15
N ASP A 257 -5.25 28.39 -33.53
CA ASP A 257 -5.24 28.53 -32.07
C ASP A 257 -6.52 27.88 -31.54
N PRO A 258 -6.46 26.79 -30.76
CA PRO A 258 -7.67 26.15 -30.26
C PRO A 258 -8.35 26.94 -29.13
N HIS A 259 -7.63 27.85 -28.44
CA HIS A 259 -8.15 28.60 -27.29
C HIS A 259 -7.92 30.10 -27.45
N PRO A 260 -8.52 30.74 -28.47
CA PRO A 260 -8.32 32.16 -28.73
C PRO A 260 -8.75 33.01 -27.53
N HIS A 261 -7.91 33.99 -27.17
CA HIS A 261 -8.16 34.85 -26.02
C HIS A 261 -9.15 35.97 -26.36
N ASP A 262 -10.29 35.99 -25.68
CA ASP A 262 -11.24 37.11 -25.72
C ASP A 262 -10.77 38.27 -24.81
N PRO A 263 -10.37 39.43 -25.38
CA PRO A 263 -9.88 40.58 -24.63
C PRO A 263 -11.00 41.30 -23.85
N SER A 264 -12.27 41.11 -24.23
CA SER A 264 -13.41 41.67 -23.50
C SER A 264 -13.67 40.91 -22.19
N ARG A 265 -13.13 39.70 -22.08
CA ARG A 265 -13.23 38.90 -20.87
C ARG A 265 -12.07 39.21 -19.95
N PRO A 266 -12.33 39.49 -18.67
CA PRO A 266 -11.25 39.63 -17.71
C PRO A 266 -10.44 38.35 -17.74
N ARG A 267 -9.12 38.46 -17.94
CA ARG A 267 -8.19 37.37 -17.64
C ARG A 267 -8.61 36.86 -16.26
N ARG A 268 -8.95 35.57 -16.15
CA ARG A 268 -8.94 34.89 -14.86
C ARG A 268 -7.50 34.95 -14.39
N SER A 269 -7.11 36.08 -13.79
CA SER A 269 -5.96 36.15 -12.93
C SER A 269 -6.17 35.03 -11.93
N GLY A 270 -5.23 34.09 -11.91
CA GLY A 270 -5.21 33.06 -10.90
C GLY A 270 -5.37 33.75 -9.55
N LYS A 271 -6.53 33.54 -8.93
CA LYS A 271 -6.77 33.92 -7.55
C LYS A 271 -5.73 33.16 -6.73
N TYR A 272 -4.71 33.88 -6.27
CA TYR A 272 -3.75 33.49 -5.23
C TYR A 272 -2.85 32.27 -5.51
N TYR A 273 -1.67 32.53 -6.09
CA TYR A 273 -0.44 31.97 -5.53
C TYR A 273 0.43 33.16 -5.09
N GLY A 274 0.54 33.34 -3.77
CA GLY A 274 1.53 34.26 -3.19
C GLY A 274 2.96 33.78 -3.48
N PRO A 275 3.97 34.63 -3.29
CA PRO A 275 5.35 34.26 -3.58
C PRO A 275 5.81 33.21 -2.57
N SER A 276 5.90 31.94 -2.99
CA SER A 276 6.77 30.97 -2.33
C SER A 276 8.08 30.91 -3.12
N SER A 277 8.92 31.91 -2.86
CA SER A 277 10.34 31.87 -3.18
C SER A 277 11.07 31.19 -2.01
N THR A 278 11.49 29.95 -2.22
CA THR A 278 12.65 29.20 -1.66
C THR A 278 12.31 27.72 -1.92
N TYR A 279 12.77 27.03 -2.95
CA TYR A 279 14.15 26.80 -3.40
C TYR A 279 14.12 26.35 -4.87
N GLY A 280 15.00 26.90 -5.73
CA GLY A 280 15.53 26.14 -6.87
C GLY A 280 16.33 24.96 -6.30
N GLY A 281 16.35 23.78 -6.90
CA GLY A 281 16.56 23.50 -8.31
C GLY A 281 17.72 22.49 -8.35
N ASP A 282 17.53 21.45 -9.14
CA ASP A 282 18.50 20.47 -9.63
C ASP A 282 18.89 19.28 -8.73
N GLY A 283 18.62 18.09 -9.28
CA GLY A 283 19.62 17.03 -9.30
C GLY A 283 19.30 15.75 -8.54
N GLY A 284 18.80 14.75 -9.27
CA GLY A 284 19.34 13.39 -9.16
C GLY A 284 18.73 12.46 -8.10
N GLY A 285 18.09 11.40 -8.61
CA GLY A 285 18.41 10.03 -8.20
C GLY A 285 17.94 9.53 -6.85
N GLY A 286 17.02 8.55 -6.90
CA GLY A 286 17.17 7.32 -6.11
C GLY A 286 16.45 7.25 -4.75
N TYR A 287 15.68 6.16 -4.63
CA TYR A 287 15.40 5.38 -3.42
C TYR A 287 14.57 5.97 -2.26
N SER A 288 13.41 5.33 -2.07
CA SER A 288 12.92 4.66 -0.84
C SER A 288 13.46 5.13 0.52
N GLY A 289 12.53 5.42 1.45
CA GLY A 289 12.84 5.46 2.88
C GLY A 289 11.65 5.80 3.76
N CYS A 290 11.02 4.78 4.34
CA CYS A 290 10.18 4.89 5.52
C CYS A 290 10.96 5.42 6.74
N SER A 291 10.20 5.77 7.80
CA SER A 291 10.60 6.26 9.14
C SER A 291 10.71 7.78 9.24
N GLY A 292 10.16 8.47 10.22
CA GLY A 292 9.42 8.09 11.42
C GLY A 292 9.29 9.36 12.27
N GLY A 293 8.07 9.81 12.54
CA GLY A 293 7.77 10.72 13.66
C GLY A 293 7.57 9.85 14.90
N GLY A 294 8.19 10.09 16.05
CA GLY A 294 8.54 11.39 16.62
C GLY A 294 7.54 11.71 17.70
N TYR A 295 7.71 11.14 18.90
CA TYR A 295 7.17 11.72 20.12
C TYR A 295 8.18 11.67 21.26
N SER A 296 8.28 12.85 21.86
CA SER A 296 9.21 13.35 22.86
C SER A 296 8.73 13.13 24.28
N GLY A 297 9.69 12.93 25.19
CA GLY A 297 9.58 13.10 26.64
C GLY A 297 10.72 12.30 27.27
N GLY A 298 11.75 12.84 27.91
CA GLY A 298 11.80 14.00 28.79
C GLY A 298 12.25 13.49 30.17
N PHE A 299 13.31 14.08 30.73
CA PHE A 299 13.99 13.76 32.01
C PHE A 299 14.93 12.54 31.95
N GLY A 300 16.24 12.62 32.18
CA GLY A 300 17.03 13.57 32.95
C GLY A 300 17.58 12.86 34.19
N GLY A 301 18.89 12.61 34.23
CA GLY A 301 19.59 12.16 35.43
C GLY A 301 20.66 11.10 35.18
N GLY A 302 21.90 11.53 34.96
CA GLY A 302 23.06 10.65 35.08
C GLY A 302 23.41 10.39 36.53
N PHE A 303 24.13 9.30 36.79
CA PHE A 303 25.46 9.26 37.38
C PHE A 303 26.00 7.83 37.23
N ARG A 304 27.32 7.74 37.37
CA ARG A 304 28.16 6.54 37.36
C ARG A 304 27.61 5.36 38.15
#